data_AF-A0A354XZC8-F1
#
_entry.id   AF-A0A354XZC8-F1
#
_cell.length_a   1.000
_cell.length_b   1.000
_cell.length_c   1.000
_cell.angle_alpha   90.00
_cell.angle_beta   90.00
_cell.angle_gamma   90.00
#
_symmetry.space_group_name_H-M   'P 1'
#
loop_
_entity.id
_entity.type
_entity.pdbx_description
1 polymer ?
#
loop_
_entity_poly.entity_id
_entity_poly.type
_entity_poly.pdbx_seq_one_letter_code
_entity_poly.pdbx_strand_id
1 'polypeptide(L)'
;GLKVGAGVEFRGHMLEVVLGPGLLERNLDGLENDLDKMEGVFLKRGQYTFPLDEEKKWAFKPIAQVGDNVSGGSWLGEVDENFQPHKIMVPFVMTSEYKVKSIAPEGEYNIYHTVAVVEDKNGEEHKLNMIQKWPVKVPVTLYKEKPRPFKLLETGVRTIDTLNPIVEGGTGFIPGAFGTGKTVLQHAISKQAEADIVIIAACGERANEVVEIFTEFP
;
A
#
# COMPACT_ATOMS: atom_id res chain seq x y z
N GLY A 1 -12.87 30.41 -4.66
CA GLY A 1 -12.53 30.13 -3.25
C GLY A 1 -13.77 29.73 -2.49
N LEU A 2 -13.61 29.06 -1.34
CA LEU A 2 -14.73 28.66 -0.48
C LEU A 2 -15.41 29.91 0.10
N LYS A 3 -16.74 29.92 0.20
CA LYS A 3 -17.54 31.04 0.69
C LYS A 3 -18.51 30.57 1.77
N VAL A 4 -18.91 31.49 2.64
CA VAL A 4 -20.01 31.24 3.60
C VAL A 4 -21.25 30.83 2.82
N GLY A 5 -21.92 29.77 3.26
CA GLY A 5 -23.09 29.18 2.58
C GLY A 5 -22.74 28.15 1.50
N ALA A 6 -21.46 27.80 1.29
CA ALA A 6 -21.09 26.66 0.46
C ALA A 6 -21.67 25.35 1.04
N GLY A 7 -22.28 24.54 0.18
CA GLY A 7 -22.81 23.23 0.57
C GLY A 7 -21.69 22.30 1.03
N VAL A 8 -21.96 21.56 2.11
CA VAL A 8 -21.06 20.54 2.65
C VAL A 8 -21.83 19.23 2.66
N GLU A 9 -21.25 18.20 2.06
CA GLU A 9 -21.77 16.85 2.08
C GLU A 9 -20.90 16.00 3.02
N PHE A 10 -21.51 15.40 4.03
CA PHE A 10 -20.83 14.46 4.91
C PHE A 10 -20.87 13.06 4.30
N ARG A 11 -19.70 12.46 4.04
CA ARG A 11 -19.58 11.13 3.43
C ARG A 11 -19.87 9.96 4.37
N GLY A 12 -19.89 10.19 5.68
CA GLY A 12 -20.24 9.15 6.68
C GLY A 12 -19.17 8.08 6.92
N HIS A 13 -18.03 8.14 6.23
CA HIS A 13 -16.88 7.25 6.43
C HIS A 13 -15.61 8.05 6.74
N MET A 14 -14.58 7.37 7.23
CA MET A 14 -13.28 7.99 7.50
C MET A 14 -12.52 8.26 6.19
N LEU A 15 -11.38 8.95 6.27
CA LEU A 15 -10.43 9.00 5.17
C LEU A 15 -9.81 7.61 5.01
N GLU A 16 -9.99 7.02 3.84
CA GLU A 16 -9.59 5.65 3.52
C GLU A 16 -8.59 5.67 2.37
N VAL A 17 -7.67 4.71 2.38
CA VAL A 17 -6.78 4.37 1.26
C VAL A 17 -7.25 3.11 0.57
N VAL A 18 -6.93 3.01 -0.71
CA VAL A 18 -7.27 1.92 -1.62
C VAL A 18 -6.05 1.02 -1.78
N LEU A 19 -6.10 -0.15 -1.14
CA LEU A 19 -5.04 -1.15 -1.21
C LEU A 19 -5.39 -2.19 -2.27
N GLY A 20 -4.45 -2.49 -3.15
CA GLY A 20 -4.58 -3.52 -4.18
C GLY A 20 -3.33 -3.58 -5.04
N PRO A 21 -3.31 -4.49 -6.03
CA PRO A 21 -2.18 -4.59 -6.94
C PRO A 21 -2.14 -3.39 -7.90
N GLY A 22 -0.94 -2.88 -8.13
CA GLY A 22 -0.66 -1.71 -8.96
C GLY A 22 -0.30 -0.45 -8.17
N LEU A 23 -0.04 -0.56 -6.86
CA LEU A 23 0.47 0.54 -6.03
C LEU A 23 1.99 0.67 -6.11
N LEU A 24 2.71 -0.42 -6.37
CA LEU A 24 4.14 -0.36 -6.58
C LEU A 24 4.41 0.43 -7.86
N GLU A 25 5.51 1.20 -7.87
CA GLU A 25 5.90 2.09 -8.99
C GLU A 25 4.98 3.31 -9.21
N ARG A 26 4.01 3.56 -8.31
CA ARG A 26 3.10 4.72 -8.45
C ARG A 26 3.55 5.96 -7.69
N ASN A 27 3.35 7.10 -8.34
CA ASN A 27 3.54 8.41 -7.73
C ASN A 27 2.19 8.96 -7.25
N LEU A 28 2.00 8.97 -5.93
CA LEU A 28 0.74 9.34 -5.30
C LEU A 28 0.90 10.66 -4.52
N ASP A 29 -0.17 11.47 -4.50
CA ASP A 29 -0.24 12.62 -3.60
C ASP A 29 -0.62 12.21 -2.16
N GLY A 30 -0.69 13.19 -1.24
CA GLY A 30 -1.03 12.95 0.16
C GLY A 30 -2.48 12.48 0.41
N LEU A 31 -3.31 12.40 -0.63
CA LEU A 31 -4.68 11.87 -0.60
C LEU A 31 -4.82 10.61 -1.47
N GLU A 32 -3.69 10.00 -1.88
CA GLU A 32 -3.64 8.81 -2.73
C GLU A 32 -4.17 9.02 -4.16
N ASN A 33 -4.13 10.27 -4.67
CA ASN A 33 -4.42 10.52 -6.08
C ASN A 33 -3.18 10.21 -6.92
N ASP A 34 -3.37 9.44 -7.99
CA ASP A 34 -2.33 9.18 -8.99
C ASP A 34 -1.96 10.46 -9.75
N LEU A 35 -0.71 10.89 -9.59
CA LEU A 35 -0.15 12.09 -10.22
C LEU A 35 0.05 11.90 -11.73
N ASP A 36 0.31 10.68 -12.20
CA ASP A 36 0.58 10.39 -13.61
C ASP A 36 -0.70 10.51 -14.46
N LYS A 37 -1.87 10.33 -13.83
CA LYS A 37 -3.19 10.52 -14.45
C LYS A 37 -3.64 11.98 -14.47
N MET A 38 -2.89 12.90 -13.88
CA MET A 38 -3.28 14.32 -13.84
C MET A 38 -2.77 15.07 -15.06
N GLU A 39 -3.69 15.72 -15.77
CA GLU A 39 -3.35 16.53 -16.95
C GLU A 39 -2.95 17.97 -16.59
N GLY A 40 -1.77 18.38 -17.08
CA GLY A 40 -1.27 19.75 -17.04
C GLY A 40 -0.15 19.99 -16.04
N VAL A 41 0.45 21.18 -16.09
CA VAL A 41 1.62 21.55 -15.26
C VAL A 41 1.23 21.84 -13.80
N PHE A 42 -0.05 22.14 -13.54
CA PHE A 42 -0.54 22.51 -12.21
C PHE A 42 -1.71 21.63 -11.79
N LEU A 43 -1.70 21.20 -10.53
CA LEU A 43 -2.80 20.47 -9.90
C LEU A 43 -4.06 21.34 -9.83
N LYS A 44 -5.18 20.81 -10.35
CA LYS A 44 -6.48 21.48 -10.25
C LYS A 44 -7.14 21.12 -8.93
N ARG A 45 -7.67 22.13 -8.24
CA ARG A 45 -8.41 21.91 -6.98
C ARG A 45 -9.66 21.08 -7.24
N GLY A 46 -9.84 20.00 -6.48
CA GLY A 46 -11.00 19.11 -6.60
C GLY A 46 -10.90 18.08 -7.73
N GLN A 47 -9.72 17.93 -8.34
CA GLN A 47 -9.43 16.79 -9.19
C GLN A 47 -9.16 15.58 -8.31
N TYR A 48 -9.80 14.46 -8.64
CA TYR A 48 -9.60 13.17 -8.00
C TYR A 48 -9.24 12.17 -9.09
N THR A 49 -8.19 11.39 -8.86
CA THR A 49 -7.76 10.31 -9.76
C THR A 49 -7.71 9.02 -8.96
N PHE A 50 -8.10 7.91 -9.59
CA PHE A 50 -8.07 6.62 -8.92
C PHE A 50 -6.61 6.10 -8.87
N PRO A 51 -6.11 5.63 -7.71
CA PRO A 51 -4.70 5.26 -7.54
C PRO A 51 -4.26 4.04 -8.34
N LEU A 52 -5.17 3.09 -8.59
CA LEU A 52 -4.85 1.84 -9.28
C LEU A 52 -5.20 1.91 -10.77
N ASP A 53 -4.62 1.02 -11.56
CA ASP A 53 -4.98 0.84 -12.96
C ASP A 53 -6.22 -0.05 -13.09
N GLU A 54 -7.32 0.53 -13.60
CA GLU A 54 -8.62 -0.13 -13.72
C GLU A 54 -8.72 -1.08 -14.91
N GLU A 55 -7.88 -0.87 -15.93
CA GLU A 55 -7.89 -1.63 -17.19
C GLU A 55 -6.84 -2.74 -17.19
N LYS A 56 -5.76 -2.57 -16.43
CA LYS A 56 -4.71 -3.59 -16.29
C LYS A 56 -5.27 -4.90 -15.76
N LYS A 57 -4.85 -5.99 -16.41
CA LYS A 57 -5.13 -7.35 -15.98
C LYS A 57 -3.95 -7.91 -15.22
N TRP A 58 -4.25 -8.64 -14.16
CA TRP A 58 -3.30 -9.29 -13.29
C TRP A 58 -3.45 -10.80 -13.38
N ALA A 59 -2.33 -11.51 -13.51
CA ALA A 59 -2.30 -12.97 -13.46
C ALA A 59 -2.53 -13.42 -12.01
N PHE A 60 -3.77 -13.79 -11.71
CA PHE A 60 -4.19 -14.28 -10.40
C PHE A 60 -3.94 -15.77 -10.28
N LYS A 61 -3.33 -16.15 -9.16
CA LYS A 61 -3.13 -17.53 -8.77
C LYS A 61 -3.81 -17.79 -7.42
N PRO A 62 -4.82 -18.67 -7.36
CA PRO A 62 -5.53 -18.96 -6.11
C PRO A 62 -4.63 -19.71 -5.12
N ILE A 63 -4.72 -19.33 -3.85
CA ILE A 63 -4.04 -19.99 -2.72
C ILE A 63 -5.07 -20.70 -1.82
N ALA A 64 -6.20 -20.04 -1.56
CA ALA A 64 -7.29 -20.62 -0.78
C ALA A 64 -8.11 -21.63 -1.61
N GLN A 65 -8.76 -22.57 -0.93
CA GLN A 65 -9.62 -23.56 -1.53
C GLN A 65 -11.08 -23.39 -1.11
N VAL A 66 -12.00 -23.90 -1.94
CA VAL A 66 -13.42 -23.92 -1.61
C VAL A 66 -13.64 -24.75 -0.35
N GLY A 67 -14.29 -24.14 0.64
CA GLY A 67 -14.55 -24.75 1.94
C GLY A 67 -13.61 -24.31 3.06
N ASP A 68 -12.53 -23.58 2.76
CA ASP A 68 -11.61 -23.06 3.77
C ASP A 68 -12.28 -22.01 4.67
N ASN A 69 -11.91 -22.03 5.95
CA ASN A 69 -12.29 -20.99 6.90
C ASN A 69 -11.24 -19.87 6.85
N VAL A 70 -11.71 -18.66 6.54
CA VAL A 70 -10.88 -17.46 6.37
C VAL A 70 -11.40 -16.31 7.24
N SER A 71 -10.52 -15.38 7.56
CA SER A 71 -10.83 -14.13 8.27
C SER A 71 -10.03 -12.98 7.66
N GLY A 72 -10.29 -11.73 8.04
CA GLY A 72 -9.55 -10.57 7.56
C GLY A 72 -8.03 -10.78 7.59
N GLY A 73 -7.35 -10.53 6.46
CA GLY A 73 -5.92 -10.77 6.30
C GLY A 73 -5.53 -12.18 5.85
N SER A 74 -6.49 -13.13 5.76
CA SER A 74 -6.23 -14.46 5.20
C SER A 74 -5.97 -14.37 3.70
N TRP A 75 -5.05 -15.19 3.19
CA TRP A 75 -4.64 -15.16 1.78
C TRP A 75 -5.65 -15.90 0.91
N LEU A 76 -6.22 -15.19 -0.06
CA LEU A 76 -7.12 -15.75 -1.07
C LEU A 76 -6.33 -16.23 -2.29
N GLY A 77 -5.39 -15.40 -2.74
CA GLY A 77 -4.52 -15.71 -3.87
C GLY A 77 -3.33 -14.77 -3.93
N GLU A 78 -2.58 -14.87 -5.01
CA GLU A 78 -1.43 -14.03 -5.29
C GLU A 78 -1.48 -13.51 -6.73
N VAL A 79 -0.91 -12.31 -6.93
CA VAL A 79 -0.61 -11.75 -8.24
C VAL A 79 0.86 -11.31 -8.24
N ASP A 80 1.52 -11.36 -9.39
CA ASP A 80 2.88 -10.84 -9.52
C ASP A 80 2.84 -9.33 -9.79
N GLU A 81 3.45 -8.55 -8.91
CA GLU A 81 3.59 -7.10 -9.04
C GLU A 81 5.08 -6.76 -9.04
N ASN A 82 5.65 -6.51 -10.22
CA ASN A 82 7.07 -6.16 -10.39
C ASN A 82 8.01 -7.19 -9.75
N PHE A 83 7.79 -8.49 -10.02
CA PHE A 83 8.53 -9.62 -9.44
C PHE A 83 8.36 -9.79 -7.93
N GLN A 84 7.44 -9.05 -7.31
CA GLN A 84 7.04 -9.23 -5.92
C GLN A 84 5.69 -9.96 -5.87
N PRO A 85 5.58 -11.07 -5.10
CA PRO A 85 4.32 -11.79 -4.96
C PRO A 85 3.36 -11.00 -4.08
N HIS A 86 2.45 -10.24 -4.70
CA HIS A 86 1.41 -9.49 -4.01
C HIS A 86 0.29 -10.43 -3.57
N LYS A 87 0.06 -10.54 -2.25
CA LYS A 87 -0.98 -11.39 -1.67
C LYS A 87 -2.33 -10.68 -1.66
N ILE A 88 -3.31 -11.24 -2.35
CA ILE A 88 -4.70 -10.80 -2.29
C ILE A 88 -5.31 -11.39 -1.02
N MET A 89 -5.75 -10.52 -0.11
CA MET A 89 -6.25 -10.92 1.21
C MET A 89 -7.76 -10.66 1.34
N VAL A 90 -8.39 -11.40 2.25
CA VAL A 90 -9.73 -11.03 2.73
C VAL A 90 -9.66 -9.63 3.35
N PRO A 91 -10.58 -8.70 2.99
CA PRO A 91 -10.53 -7.34 3.48
C PRO A 91 -10.40 -7.24 5.00
N PHE A 92 -9.53 -6.34 5.46
CA PHE A 92 -9.21 -6.22 6.88
C PHE A 92 -10.39 -5.85 7.78
N VAL A 93 -11.43 -5.23 7.21
CA VAL A 93 -12.67 -4.89 7.91
C VAL A 93 -13.51 -6.12 8.29
N MET A 94 -13.28 -7.26 7.62
CA MET A 94 -14.00 -8.51 7.83
C MET A 94 -13.39 -9.30 8.99
N THR A 95 -13.72 -8.90 10.21
CA THR A 95 -13.15 -9.48 11.45
C THR A 95 -13.77 -10.81 11.88
N SER A 96 -14.90 -11.20 11.27
CA SER A 96 -15.55 -12.49 11.53
C SER A 96 -14.85 -13.64 10.80
N GLU A 97 -15.23 -14.87 11.14
CA GLU A 97 -14.88 -16.05 10.35
C GLU A 97 -15.87 -16.23 9.21
N TYR A 98 -15.34 -16.48 8.02
CA TYR A 98 -16.10 -16.72 6.79
C TYR A 98 -15.65 -18.03 6.15
N LYS A 99 -16.52 -18.62 5.34
CA LYS A 99 -16.22 -19.83 4.57
C LYS A 99 -16.09 -19.48 3.09
N VAL A 100 -15.04 -19.95 2.44
CA VAL A 100 -14.86 -19.74 0.99
C VAL A 100 -15.88 -20.58 0.23
N LYS A 101 -16.81 -19.91 -0.47
CA LYS A 101 -17.83 -20.56 -1.30
C LYS A 101 -17.35 -20.79 -2.72
N SER A 102 -16.66 -19.81 -3.29
CA SER A 102 -16.03 -19.93 -4.60
C SER A 102 -14.76 -19.10 -4.65
N ILE A 103 -13.83 -19.54 -5.49
CA ILE A 103 -12.62 -18.82 -5.84
C ILE A 103 -12.43 -18.87 -7.36
N ALA A 104 -11.98 -17.77 -7.94
CA ALA A 104 -11.66 -17.69 -9.35
C ALA A 104 -10.48 -18.64 -9.66
N PRO A 105 -10.52 -19.36 -10.79
CA PRO A 105 -9.39 -20.17 -11.23
C PRO A 105 -8.19 -19.29 -11.59
N GLU A 106 -7.04 -19.93 -11.82
CA GLU A 106 -5.86 -19.22 -12.32
C GLU A 106 -6.15 -18.56 -13.67
N GLY A 107 -5.82 -17.28 -13.81
CA GLY A 107 -6.14 -16.51 -15.01
C GLY A 107 -5.87 -15.02 -14.88
N GLU A 108 -6.13 -14.28 -15.95
CA GLU A 108 -5.95 -12.83 -15.99
C GLU A 108 -7.26 -12.09 -15.69
N TYR A 109 -7.25 -11.29 -14.63
CA TYR A 109 -8.43 -10.56 -14.17
C TYR A 109 -8.12 -9.10 -13.90
N ASN A 110 -9.11 -8.23 -14.06
CA ASN A 110 -8.98 -6.84 -13.63
C ASN A 110 -9.22 -6.72 -12.12
N ILE A 111 -8.83 -5.58 -11.56
CA ILE A 111 -8.93 -5.31 -10.12
C ILE A 111 -10.37 -5.35 -9.58
N TYR A 112 -11.37 -5.09 -10.44
CA TYR A 112 -12.80 -5.15 -10.09
C TYR A 112 -13.42 -6.54 -10.21
N HIS A 113 -12.73 -7.49 -10.82
CA HIS A 113 -13.24 -8.85 -10.97
C HIS A 113 -13.45 -9.48 -9.59
N THR A 114 -14.54 -10.21 -9.42
CA THR A 114 -14.78 -10.96 -8.20
C THR A 114 -13.88 -12.20 -8.19
N VAL A 115 -12.84 -12.18 -7.37
CA VAL A 115 -11.86 -13.28 -7.24
C VAL A 115 -12.30 -14.33 -6.23
N ALA A 116 -13.13 -13.96 -5.25
CA ALA A 116 -13.64 -14.91 -4.26
C ALA A 116 -15.04 -14.51 -3.79
N VAL A 117 -15.83 -15.50 -3.40
CA VAL A 117 -17.08 -15.30 -2.67
C VAL A 117 -16.95 -16.02 -1.34
N VAL A 118 -17.17 -15.29 -0.25
CA VAL A 118 -17.11 -15.83 1.11
C VAL A 118 -18.49 -15.73 1.76
N GLU A 119 -18.85 -16.74 2.55
CA GLU A 119 -20.12 -16.83 3.25
C GLU A 119 -19.90 -16.60 4.75
N ASP A 120 -20.73 -15.77 5.37
CA ASP A 120 -20.70 -15.52 6.81
C ASP A 120 -21.43 -16.62 7.61
N LYS A 121 -21.50 -16.48 8.94
CA LYS A 121 -22.23 -17.44 9.80
C LYS A 121 -23.75 -17.38 9.63
N ASN A 122 -24.29 -16.32 9.03
CA ASN A 122 -25.71 -16.11 8.77
C ASN A 122 -26.13 -16.57 7.37
N GLY A 123 -25.19 -17.02 6.53
CA GLY A 123 -25.44 -17.42 5.14
C GLY A 123 -25.44 -16.24 4.14
N GLU A 124 -24.96 -15.07 4.53
CA GLU A 124 -24.80 -13.92 3.65
C GLU A 124 -23.51 -14.05 2.82
N GLU A 125 -23.63 -13.84 1.51
CA GLU A 125 -22.51 -13.92 0.58
C GLU A 125 -21.85 -12.55 0.38
N HIS A 126 -20.54 -12.49 0.60
CA HIS A 126 -19.71 -11.33 0.32
C HIS A 126 -18.79 -11.61 -0.87
N LYS A 127 -18.94 -10.77 -1.91
CA LYS A 127 -18.10 -10.81 -3.10
C LYS A 127 -16.83 -10.00 -2.86
N LEU A 128 -15.68 -10.64 -3.03
CA LEU A 128 -14.37 -10.05 -2.84
C LEU A 128 -13.68 -9.88 -4.19
N ASN A 129 -13.11 -8.70 -4.41
CA ASN A 129 -12.26 -8.38 -5.55
C ASN A 129 -10.81 -8.21 -5.08
N MET A 130 -9.92 -7.70 -5.94
CA MET A 130 -8.50 -7.52 -5.60
C MET A 130 -8.22 -6.22 -4.82
N ILE A 131 -9.25 -5.45 -4.49
CA ILE A 131 -9.14 -4.13 -3.90
C ILE A 131 -9.77 -4.16 -2.51
N GLN A 132 -9.13 -3.51 -1.55
CA GLN A 132 -9.75 -3.24 -0.26
C GLN A 132 -9.54 -1.78 0.13
N LYS A 133 -10.46 -1.27 0.95
CA LYS A 133 -10.35 0.07 1.53
C LYS A 133 -10.01 -0.03 3.00
N TRP A 134 -9.10 0.83 3.46
CA TRP A 134 -8.70 0.85 4.86
C TRP A 134 -8.57 2.27 5.41
N PRO A 135 -9.15 2.58 6.59
CA PRO A 135 -9.01 3.90 7.19
C PRO A 135 -7.57 4.22 7.58
N VAL A 136 -7.00 5.32 7.06
CA VAL A 136 -5.58 5.69 7.28
C VAL A 136 -5.21 5.94 8.74
N LYS A 137 -6.21 6.32 9.55
CA LYS A 137 -6.01 6.61 10.98
C LYS A 137 -6.07 5.37 11.87
N VAL A 138 -6.45 4.22 11.33
CA VAL A 138 -6.57 2.97 12.08
C VAL A 138 -5.39 2.09 11.71
N PRO A 139 -4.51 1.72 12.66
CA PRO A 139 -3.42 0.79 12.36
C PRO A 139 -3.98 -0.61 12.06
N VAL A 140 -3.36 -1.33 11.13
CA VAL A 140 -3.70 -2.73 10.86
C VAL A 140 -3.19 -3.59 12.02
N THR A 141 -4.09 -4.29 12.70
CA THR A 141 -3.76 -5.13 13.88
C THR A 141 -3.84 -6.64 13.59
N LEU A 142 -3.88 -7.03 12.32
CA LEU A 142 -4.04 -8.42 11.88
C LEU A 142 -2.73 -9.22 11.87
N TYR A 143 -1.94 -9.08 12.94
CA TYR A 143 -0.72 -9.87 13.15
C TYR A 143 -0.96 -10.93 14.22
N LYS A 144 -0.40 -12.13 14.02
CA LYS A 144 -0.51 -13.23 14.99
C LYS A 144 0.35 -12.99 16.24
N GLU A 145 1.55 -12.47 16.03
CA GLU A 145 2.50 -12.15 17.08
C GLU A 145 3.33 -10.93 16.68
N LYS A 146 3.82 -10.18 17.67
CA LYS A 146 4.73 -9.06 17.48
C LYS A 146 6.09 -9.42 18.06
N PRO A 147 6.97 -10.08 17.29
CA PRO A 147 8.29 -10.46 17.78
C PRO A 147 9.11 -9.20 18.07
N ARG A 148 10.06 -9.32 19.01
CA ARG A 148 11.04 -8.25 19.23
C ARG A 148 11.99 -8.22 18.03
N PRO A 149 12.29 -7.04 17.46
CA PRO A 149 13.28 -6.90 16.41
C PRO A 149 14.61 -7.54 16.79
N PHE A 150 15.13 -8.41 15.93
CA PHE A 150 16.39 -9.13 16.16
C PHE A 150 17.28 -9.19 14.92
N LYS A 151 16.70 -9.18 13.71
CA LYS A 151 17.44 -9.11 12.45
C LYS A 151 17.87 -7.69 12.17
N LEU A 152 19.14 -7.50 11.81
CA LEU A 152 19.68 -6.21 11.39
C LEU A 152 19.10 -5.85 10.01
N LEU A 153 18.69 -4.62 9.83
CA LEU A 153 18.43 -4.06 8.51
C LEU A 153 19.78 -3.56 7.97
N GLU A 154 20.39 -4.32 7.07
CA GLU A 154 21.64 -3.90 6.43
C GLU A 154 21.35 -2.65 5.59
N THR A 155 21.93 -1.50 5.96
CA THR A 155 21.67 -0.23 5.27
C THR A 155 22.65 0.06 4.14
N GLY A 156 23.76 -0.68 4.06
CA GLY A 156 24.88 -0.44 3.15
C GLY A 156 25.83 0.68 3.62
N VAL A 157 25.49 1.38 4.70
CA VAL A 157 26.29 2.47 5.27
C VAL A 157 27.03 1.96 6.48
N ARG A 158 28.34 1.68 6.31
CA ARG A 158 29.23 1.14 7.36
C ARG A 158 29.08 1.83 8.72
N THR A 159 28.99 3.16 8.75
CA THR A 159 28.85 3.92 10.01
C THR A 159 27.53 3.61 10.73
N ILE A 160 26.43 3.43 9.99
CA ILE A 160 25.12 3.06 10.56
C ILE A 160 25.18 1.60 11.00
N ASP A 161 25.59 0.69 10.12
CA ASP A 161 25.56 -0.75 10.39
C ASP A 161 26.49 -1.16 11.55
N THR A 162 27.58 -0.42 11.79
CA THR A 162 28.54 -0.73 12.87
C THR A 162 28.32 0.05 14.16
N LEU A 163 28.04 1.36 14.09
CA LEU A 163 27.99 2.21 15.29
C LEU A 163 26.58 2.45 15.81
N ASN A 164 25.58 2.50 14.91
CA ASN A 164 24.17 2.76 15.27
C ASN A 164 23.23 1.87 14.43
N PRO A 165 23.28 0.55 14.63
CA PRO A 165 22.53 -0.40 13.81
C PRO A 165 21.02 -0.18 13.90
N ILE A 166 20.33 -0.30 12.77
CA ILE A 166 18.87 -0.32 12.69
C ILE A 166 18.44 -1.77 12.45
N VAL A 167 17.42 -2.21 13.17
CA VAL A 167 16.86 -3.57 13.06
C VAL A 167 15.56 -3.54 12.26
N GLU A 168 15.19 -4.66 11.63
CA GLU A 168 13.91 -4.81 10.94
C GLU A 168 12.73 -4.56 11.90
N GLY A 169 11.83 -3.66 11.54
CA GLY A 169 10.74 -3.20 12.41
C GLY A 169 11.17 -2.20 13.49
N GLY A 170 12.44 -1.78 13.50
CA GLY A 170 12.97 -0.70 14.31
C GLY A 170 12.54 0.68 13.83
N THR A 171 12.87 1.71 14.61
CA THR A 171 12.62 3.11 14.26
C THR A 171 13.91 3.89 14.37
N GLY A 172 14.29 4.59 13.30
CA GLY A 172 15.44 5.49 13.26
C GLY A 172 15.01 6.91 12.93
N PHE A 173 15.84 7.88 13.30
CA PHE A 173 15.68 9.27 12.87
C PHE A 173 17.04 9.84 12.51
N ILE A 174 17.09 10.64 11.44
CA ILE A 174 18.31 11.28 10.95
C ILE A 174 18.12 12.79 11.10
N PRO A 175 18.60 13.41 12.20
CA PRO A 175 18.53 14.85 12.35
C PRO A 175 19.56 15.51 11.43
N GLY A 176 19.25 16.70 10.92
CA GLY A 176 20.23 17.47 10.15
C GLY A 176 19.68 18.80 9.67
N ALA A 177 20.55 19.80 9.63
CA ALA A 177 20.23 21.10 9.02
C ALA A 177 20.12 20.97 7.49
N PHE A 178 19.70 22.04 6.85
CA PHE A 178 19.76 22.15 5.39
C PHE A 178 21.21 21.99 4.89
N GLY A 179 21.42 21.24 3.80
CA GLY A 179 22.74 21.06 3.20
C GLY A 179 23.68 20.08 3.93
N THR A 180 23.21 19.35 4.94
CA THR A 180 24.02 18.38 5.70
C THR A 180 24.06 16.97 5.09
N GLY A 181 23.50 16.78 3.90
CA GLY A 181 23.48 15.49 3.22
C GLY A 181 22.39 14.52 3.66
N LYS A 182 21.31 15.00 4.33
CA LYS A 182 20.16 14.16 4.73
C LYS A 182 19.56 13.38 3.56
N THR A 183 19.21 14.08 2.49
CA THR A 183 18.57 13.52 1.30
C THR A 183 19.47 12.47 0.63
N VAL A 184 20.76 12.77 0.52
CA VAL A 184 21.77 11.83 -0.02
C VAL A 184 21.82 10.54 0.82
N LEU A 185 21.83 10.68 2.16
CA LEU A 185 21.84 9.51 3.04
C LEU A 185 20.54 8.71 2.95
N GLN A 186 19.38 9.37 2.88
CA GLN A 186 18.09 8.71 2.70
C GLN A 186 18.02 7.96 1.35
N HIS A 187 18.52 8.56 0.27
CA HIS A 187 18.61 7.91 -1.04
C HIS A 187 19.56 6.71 -1.02
N ALA A 188 20.71 6.83 -0.34
CA ALA A 188 21.65 5.71 -0.21
C ALA A 188 21.01 4.53 0.52
N ILE A 189 20.31 4.80 1.64
CA ILE A 189 19.59 3.77 2.39
C ILE A 189 18.49 3.15 1.53
N SER A 190 17.67 3.93 0.82
CA SER A 190 16.60 3.35 -0.01
C SER A 190 17.10 2.52 -1.19
N LYS A 191 18.31 2.78 -1.73
CA LYS A 191 18.91 1.95 -2.81
C LYS A 191 19.60 0.69 -2.30
N GLN A 192 20.20 0.76 -1.12
CA GLN A 192 21.15 -0.25 -0.64
C GLN A 192 20.58 -1.11 0.49
N ALA A 193 19.50 -0.66 1.13
CA ALA A 193 18.91 -1.40 2.24
C ALA A 193 18.40 -2.77 1.76
N GLU A 194 18.65 -3.79 2.57
CA GLU A 194 18.06 -5.11 2.39
C GLU A 194 16.57 -5.07 2.77
N ALA A 195 15.74 -4.51 1.88
CA ALA A 195 14.29 -4.40 2.04
C ALA A 195 13.58 -4.84 0.76
N ASP A 196 12.51 -5.62 0.88
CA ASP A 196 11.74 -6.10 -0.27
C ASP A 196 10.98 -4.97 -0.97
N ILE A 197 10.45 -4.03 -0.20
CA ILE A 197 9.65 -2.89 -0.68
C ILE A 197 10.05 -1.64 0.11
N VAL A 198 10.31 -0.55 -0.60
CA VAL A 198 10.60 0.76 -0.01
C VAL A 198 9.44 1.71 -0.28
N ILE A 199 8.90 2.32 0.78
CA ILE A 199 7.85 3.33 0.68
C ILE A 199 8.47 4.68 1.06
N ILE A 200 8.45 5.62 0.13
CA ILE A 200 8.99 6.98 0.33
C ILE A 200 7.82 7.95 0.50
N ALA A 201 7.73 8.60 1.65
CA ALA A 201 6.75 9.66 1.91
C ALA A 201 7.48 11.00 2.09
N ALA A 202 7.39 11.88 1.08
CA ALA A 202 7.97 13.21 1.15
C ALA A 202 6.97 14.20 1.77
N CYS A 203 7.28 14.72 2.97
CA CYS A 203 6.41 15.66 3.69
C CYS A 203 7.04 17.05 3.81
N GLY A 204 6.67 17.96 2.90
CA GLY A 204 7.17 19.34 2.93
C GLY A 204 8.60 19.49 2.42
N GLU A 205 9.12 18.50 1.70
CA GLU A 205 10.42 18.56 1.05
C GLU A 205 10.41 19.49 -0.18
N ARG A 206 11.60 19.87 -0.63
CA ARG A 206 11.75 20.70 -1.84
C ARG A 206 11.41 19.88 -3.08
N ALA A 207 10.62 20.47 -3.99
CA ALA A 207 10.20 19.80 -5.22
C ALA A 207 11.36 19.18 -6.02
N ASN A 208 12.50 19.87 -6.10
CA ASN A 208 13.68 19.36 -6.82
C ASN A 208 14.22 18.05 -6.21
N GLU A 209 14.16 17.89 -4.88
CA GLU A 209 14.60 16.65 -4.22
C GLU A 209 13.64 15.50 -4.52
N VAL A 210 12.33 15.78 -4.53
CA VAL A 210 11.30 14.79 -4.85
C VAL A 210 11.37 14.34 -6.31
N VAL A 211 11.63 15.27 -7.24
CA VAL A 211 11.81 14.94 -8.67
C VAL A 211 13.07 14.10 -8.90
N GLU A 212 14.13 14.33 -8.14
CA GLU A 212 15.35 13.51 -8.19
C GLU A 212 15.04 12.05 -7.80
N ILE A 213 14.19 11.84 -6.78
CA ILE A 213 13.72 10.50 -6.41
C ILE A 213 13.01 9.82 -7.58
N PHE A 214 12.07 10.49 -8.25
CA PHE A 214 11.35 9.92 -9.40
C PHE A 214 12.27 9.59 -10.59
N THR A 215 13.36 10.34 -10.74
CA THR A 215 14.30 10.13 -11.85
C THR A 215 15.31 9.01 -11.54
N GLU A 216 15.72 8.89 -10.28
CA GLU A 216 16.71 7.90 -9.84
C GLU A 216 16.12 6.52 -9.51
N PHE A 217 14.83 6.45 -9.15
CA PHE A 217 14.09 5.24 -8.87
C PHE A 217 12.96 5.08 -9.91
N PRO A 218 13.27 4.57 -11.11
CA PRO A 218 12.25 4.20 -12.10
C PRO A 218 11.49 2.95 -11.63
#